data_AF-A0A822DKL6-F1
#
_entry.id   AF-A0A822DKL6-F1
#
_cell.length_a   1.000
_cell.length_b   1.000
_cell.length_c   1.000
_cell.angle_alpha   90.00
_cell.angle_beta   90.00
_cell.angle_gamma   90.00
#
_symmetry.space_group_name_H-M   'P 1'
#
loop_
_entity.id
_entity.type
_entity.pdbx_description
1 polymer ?
#
loop_
_entity_poly.entity_id
_entity_poly.type
_entity_poly.pdbx_seq_one_letter_code
_entity_poly.pdbx_strand_id
1 'polypeptide(L)' 'MCKLRYFIVIEGQRAKFRFVITGQPNSTIRWLYNCVPLDIVFNKRKYSSQLLSNGRVTLT' A
#
# COMPACT_ATOMS: atom_id res chain seq x y z
N MET A 1 -3.88 3.52 15.83
CA MET A 1 -3.25 4.55 14.97
C MET A 1 -2.38 3.84 13.93
N CYS A 2 -2.77 3.87 12.66
CA CYS A 2 -2.01 3.22 11.58
C CYS A 2 -1.05 4.23 10.96
N LYS A 3 0.26 4.05 11.14
CA LYS A 3 1.29 4.90 10.54
C LYS A 3 2.19 4.05 9.65
N LEU A 4 2.28 4.42 8.37
CA LEU A 4 3.24 3.82 7.46
C LEU A 4 4.65 4.31 7.83
N ARG A 5 5.63 3.41 7.80
CA ARG A 5 7.03 3.79 8.02
C ARG A 5 7.64 4.33 6.73
N TYR A 6 8.46 5.37 6.86
CA TYR A 6 9.29 5.84 5.77
C TYR A 6 10.30 4.76 5.35
N PHE A 7 10.61 4.66 4.06
CA PHE A 7 11.50 3.67 3.48
C PHE A 7 12.27 4.30 2.32
N ILE A 8 13.60 4.12 2.30
CA ILE A 8 14.49 4.58 1.23
C ILE A 8 14.71 3.42 0.27
N VAL A 9 14.60 3.68 -1.03
CA VAL A 9 14.77 2.68 -2.09
C VAL A 9 15.76 3.22 -3.11
N ILE A 10 16.64 2.34 -3.59
CA ILE A 10 17.56 2.65 -4.67
C ILE A 10 16.76 2.76 -5.97
N GLU A 11 17.09 3.75 -6.80
CA GLU A 11 16.44 3.92 -8.09
C GLU A 11 16.55 2.63 -8.94
N GLY A 12 15.46 2.28 -9.63
CA GLY A 12 15.34 1.04 -10.41
C GLY A 12 15.01 -0.22 -9.60
N GLN A 13 15.06 -0.18 -8.26
CA GLN A 13 14.64 -1.29 -7.40
C GLN A 13 13.14 -1.22 -7.06
N ARG A 14 12.55 -2.38 -6.74
CA ARG A 14 11.14 -2.45 -6.31
C ARG A 14 10.99 -1.94 -4.87
N ALA A 15 10.06 -1.01 -4.66
CA ALA A 15 9.71 -0.49 -3.34
C ALA A 15 8.58 -1.34 -2.73
N LYS A 16 8.75 -1.81 -1.49
CA LYS A 16 7.71 -2.59 -0.80
C LYS A 16 7.22 -1.87 0.45
N PHE A 17 5.96 -1.43 0.43
CA PHE A 17 5.30 -0.84 1.60
C PHE A 17 4.39 -1.87 2.26
N ARG A 18 4.38 -1.89 3.59
CA ARG A 18 3.58 -2.83 4.37
C ARG A 18 2.96 -2.14 5.57
N PHE A 19 1.70 -2.47 5.84
CA PHE A 19 1.08 -2.07 7.09
C PHE A 19 0.03 -3.08 7.55
N VAL A 20 -0.43 -2.94 8.79
CA VAL A 20 -1.46 -3.79 9.41
C VAL A 20 -2.60 -2.91 9.86
N ILE A 21 -3.83 -3.26 9.47
CA ILE A 21 -5.03 -2.69 10.09
C ILE A 21 -5.67 -3.75 10.97
N THR A 22 -6.04 -3.32 12.17
CA THR A 22 -6.84 -4.10 13.11
C THR A 22 -8.11 -3.31 13.40
N GLY A 23 -9.28 -3.94 13.27
CA GLY A 23 -10.57 -3.30 13.55
C GLY A 23 -11.73 -4.16 13.08
N GLN A 24 -12.86 -4.09 13.78
CA GLN A 24 -14.13 -4.64 13.35
C GLN A 24 -15.14 -3.48 13.21
N PRO A 25 -15.84 -3.35 12.08
CA PRO A 25 -15.78 -4.19 10.88
C PRO A 25 -14.46 -4.05 10.08
N ASN A 26 -14.21 -4.98 9.16
CA ASN A 26 -13.03 -4.94 8.28
C ASN A 26 -12.94 -3.60 7.55
N SER A 27 -11.82 -2.91 7.67
CA SER A 27 -11.63 -1.59 7.05
C SER A 27 -11.29 -1.70 5.57
N THR A 28 -11.84 -0.79 4.77
CA THR A 28 -11.45 -0.61 3.36
C THR A 28 -10.18 0.23 3.25
N ILE A 29 -9.29 -0.15 2.34
CA ILE A 29 -7.95 0.43 2.23
C ILE A 29 -7.70 0.92 0.81
N ARG A 30 -7.04 2.08 0.69
CA ARG A 30 -6.62 2.65 -0.59
C ARG A 30 -5.22 3.27 -0.47
N TRP A 31 -4.37 2.99 -1.45
CA TRP A 31 -3.05 3.61 -1.58
C TRP A 31 -3.15 4.89 -2.43
N LEU A 32 -2.41 5.92 -2.02
CA LEU A 32 -2.38 7.23 -2.68
C LEU A 32 -0.94 7.59 -3.07
N TYR A 33 -0.79 8.28 -4.19
CA TYR A 33 0.43 8.96 -4.60
C TYR A 33 0.09 10.44 -4.81
N ASN A 34 0.77 11.34 -4.08
CA ASN A 34 0.48 12.78 -4.08
C ASN A 34 -1.01 13.10 -3.92
N CYS A 35 -1.66 12.46 -2.93
CA CYS A 35 -3.09 12.57 -2.64
C CYS A 35 -4.05 12.02 -3.71
N VAL A 36 -3.54 11.37 -4.76
CA VAL A 36 -4.36 10.76 -5.83
C VAL A 36 -4.30 9.23 -5.75
N PRO A 37 -5.42 8.51 -5.90
CA PRO A 37 -5.45 7.05 -5.95
C PRO A 37 -4.50 6.42 -6.99
N LEU A 38 -3.77 5.37 -6.62
CA LEU A 38 -2.78 4.72 -7.50
C LEU A 38 -3.40 4.15 -8.79
N ASP A 39 -4.65 3.70 -8.75
CA ASP A 39 -5.40 3.19 -9.90
C ASP A 39 -5.74 4.28 -10.92
N ILE A 40 -5.69 5.55 -10.53
CA ILE A 40 -5.84 6.71 -11.41
C ILE A 40 -4.47 7.15 -11.95
N VAL A 41 -3.44 7.15 -11.09
CA VAL A 41 -2.10 7.64 -11.46
C VAL A 41 -1.33 6.65 -12.32
N PHE A 42 -1.43 5.36 -12.02
CA PHE A 42 -0.60 4.32 -12.61
C PHE A 42 -1.45 3.20 -13.22
N ASN A 43 -0.98 2.67 -14.35
CA ASN A 43 -1.49 1.40 -14.85
C ASN A 43 -1.17 0.29 -13.83
N LYS A 44 -2.10 -0.65 -13.62
CA LYS A 44 -1.95 -1.80 -12.70
C LYS A 44 -0.69 -2.66 -12.94
N ARG A 45 0.00 -2.53 -14.08
CA ARG A 45 1.30 -3.19 -14.32
C ARG A 45 2.46 -2.57 -13.52
N LYS A 46 2.31 -1.34 -13.01
CA LYS A 46 3.35 -0.62 -12.27
C LYS A 46 3.30 -0.82 -10.75
N TYR A 47 2.23 -1.42 -10.21
CA TYR A 47 2.10 -1.68 -8.78
C TYR A 47 1.26 -2.92 -8.51
N SER A 48 1.50 -3.58 -7.38
CA SER A 48 0.66 -4.67 -6.87
C SER A 48 0.22 -4.36 -5.45
N SER A 49 -1.10 -4.38 -5.19
CA SER A 49 -1.65 -4.28 -3.85
C SER A 49 -2.36 -5.56 -3.44
N GLN A 50 -2.10 -6.02 -2.21
CA GLN A 50 -2.71 -7.24 -1.67
C GLN A 50 -3.13 -7.02 -0.21
N LEU A 51 -4.38 -7.36 0.11
CA LEU A 51 -4.88 -7.51 1.48
C LEU A 51 -4.83 -9.00 1.84
N LEU A 52 -4.01 -9.33 2.83
CA LEU A 52 -3.88 -10.67 3.38
C LEU A 52 -4.96 -10.87 4.46
N SER A 53 -5.42 -12.11 4.61
CA SER A 53 -6.48 -12.51 5.56
C SER A 53 -6.19 -12.15 7.03
N ASN A 54 -4.95 -11.85 7.37
CA ASN A 54 -4.51 -11.41 8.70
C ASN A 54 -4.48 -9.87 8.86
N GLY A 55 -5.18 -9.12 8.00
CA GLY A 55 -5.23 -7.66 8.06
C GLY A 55 -3.94 -6.95 7.60
N ARG A 56 -2.96 -7.70 7.06
CA ARG A 56 -1.75 -7.12 6.49
C ARG A 56 -2.01 -6.69 5.05
N VAL A 57 -1.66 -5.45 4.74
CA VAL A 57 -1.65 -4.96 3.37
C VAL A 57 -0.24 -4.71 2.90
N THR A 58 0.02 -5.08 1.66
CA THR A 58 1.30 -4.87 0.98
C THR A 58 1.08 -4.10 -0.31
N LEU A 59 1.99 -3.17 -0.61
CA LEU A 59 2.18 -2.53 -1.92
C LEU A 59 3.59 -2.85 -2.40
N THR A 60 3.76 -3.28 -3.65
CA THR A 60 5.07 -3.58 -4.27
C THR A 60 5.11 -3.06 -5.71
#